data_AF-A0A2K4L236-F1
#
_entry.id   AF-A0A2K4L236-F1
#
_cell.length_a   1.000
_cell.length_b   1.000
_cell.length_c   1.000
_cell.angle_alpha   90.00
_cell.angle_beta   90.00
_cell.angle_gamma   90.00
#
_symmetry.space_group_name_H-M   'P 1'
#
loop_
_entity.id
_entity.type
_entity.pdbx_description
1 polymer ?
#
loop_
_entity_poly.entity_id
_entity_poly.type
_entity_poly.pdbx_seq_one_letter_code
_entity_poly.pdbx_strand_id
1 'polypeptide(L)'
;MSTNRSGHLSADVSTAGDPLPFRVTHGLYFHDRPGIHCIEADNGKGTAFYVYLPVGIQSGSFSLGLSERSPMVIHVTGNSEAELYRGALDLTVGGDAQFAGSFSGIDADGLEVTNGRFRLEHDASA
;
A
#
# COMPACT_ATOMS: atom_id res chain seq x y z
N MET A 1 13.66 3.99 11.66
CA MET A 1 14.62 3.83 10.54
C MET A 1 13.87 3.20 9.38
N SER A 2 14.28 3.46 8.13
CA SER A 2 13.72 2.79 6.96
C SER A 2 14.68 1.72 6.44
N THR A 3 14.14 0.60 6.00
CA THR A 3 14.91 -0.50 5.41
C THR A 3 14.32 -0.83 4.04
N ASN A 4 15.14 -0.84 2.99
CA ASN A 4 14.70 -1.38 1.70
C ASN A 4 14.69 -2.90 1.80
N ARG A 5 13.53 -3.50 1.54
CA ARG A 5 13.30 -4.94 1.70
C ARG A 5 12.74 -5.53 0.41
N SER A 6 13.04 -6.80 0.17
CA SER A 6 12.47 -7.53 -0.96
C SER A 6 10.94 -7.49 -0.90
N GLY A 7 10.32 -7.24 -2.04
CA GLY A 7 8.89 -7.04 -2.15
C GLY A 7 8.50 -6.38 -3.47
N HIS A 8 7.18 -6.29 -3.67
CA HIS A 8 6.59 -5.63 -4.83
C HIS A 8 5.24 -5.02 -4.49
N LEU A 9 4.86 -3.99 -5.24
CA LEU A 9 3.53 -3.38 -5.20
C LEU A 9 3.09 -3.03 -6.61
N SER A 10 1.85 -3.36 -6.94
CA SER A 10 1.20 -3.00 -8.19
C SER A 10 -0.21 -2.49 -7.96
N ALA A 11 -0.67 -1.56 -8.79
CA ALA A 11 -2.06 -1.13 -8.84
C ALA A 11 -2.38 -0.56 -10.24
N ASP A 12 -3.64 -0.53 -10.63
CA ASP A 12 -4.09 0.14 -11.84
C ASP A 12 -4.91 1.37 -11.43
N VAL A 13 -4.54 2.54 -11.95
CA VAL A 13 -5.18 3.82 -11.61
C VAL A 13 -5.99 4.30 -12.82
N SER A 14 -7.31 4.28 -12.70
CA SER A 14 -8.21 4.80 -13.72
C SER A 14 -8.11 6.32 -13.76
N THR A 15 -7.66 6.84 -14.90
CA THR A 15 -7.71 8.27 -15.21
C THR A 15 -8.82 8.53 -16.23
N ALA A 16 -9.08 9.78 -16.61
CA ALA A 16 -10.06 10.11 -17.66
C ALA A 16 -9.76 9.49 -19.05
N GLY A 17 -8.60 8.84 -19.21
CA GLY A 17 -8.23 8.03 -20.36
C GLY A 17 -8.05 6.55 -20.00
N ASP A 18 -6.96 5.94 -20.45
CA ASP A 18 -6.65 4.55 -20.12
C ASP A 18 -6.15 4.41 -18.67
N PRO A 19 -6.41 3.27 -18.01
CA PRO A 19 -5.82 2.97 -16.71
C PRO A 19 -4.29 3.05 -16.79
N LEU A 20 -3.68 3.79 -15.88
CA LEU A 20 -2.24 3.88 -15.74
C LEU A 20 -1.74 2.78 -14.80
N PRO A 21 -0.95 1.80 -15.29
CA PRO A 21 -0.43 0.75 -14.44
C PRO A 21 0.71 1.29 -13.57
N PHE A 22 0.54 1.22 -12.26
CA PHE A 22 1.59 1.40 -11.27
C PHE A 22 2.27 0.06 -10.98
N ARG A 23 3.60 -0.03 -11.11
CA ARG A 23 4.37 -1.26 -10.84
C ARG A 23 5.71 -0.91 -10.18
N VAL A 24 5.94 -1.46 -8.99
CA VAL A 24 7.25 -1.50 -8.32
C VAL A 24 7.57 -2.97 -8.06
N THR A 25 8.57 -3.49 -8.76
CA THR A 25 8.89 -4.92 -8.77
C THR A 25 10.18 -5.26 -8.03
N HIS A 26 10.95 -4.25 -7.59
CA HIS A 26 12.25 -4.44 -6.97
C HIS A 26 12.35 -3.62 -5.69
N GLY A 27 11.88 -4.24 -4.61
CA GLY A 27 12.06 -3.72 -3.25
C GLY A 27 11.02 -2.68 -2.87
N LEU A 28 10.75 -2.64 -1.57
CA LEU A 28 9.82 -1.71 -0.92
C LEU A 28 10.52 -1.10 0.29
N TYR A 29 10.28 0.17 0.56
CA TYR A 29 10.77 0.78 1.79
C TYR A 29 9.83 0.43 2.94
N PHE A 30 10.37 -0.21 3.97
CA PHE A 30 9.64 -0.51 5.18
C PHE A 30 10.07 0.45 6.29
N HIS A 31 9.09 1.14 6.87
CA HIS A 31 9.28 2.00 8.02
C HIS A 31 8.54 1.41 9.21
N ASP A 32 9.30 0.99 10.21
CA ASP A 32 8.74 0.62 11.50
C ASP A 32 8.66 1.86 12.39
N ARG A 33 7.44 2.31 12.69
CA ARG A 33 7.17 3.50 13.50
C ARG A 33 6.36 3.11 14.73
N PRO A 34 6.45 3.85 15.85
CA PRO A 34 5.62 3.59 17.02
C PRO A 34 4.14 3.56 16.65
N GLY A 35 3.51 2.40 16.83
CA GLY A 35 2.08 2.18 16.58
C GLY A 35 1.68 1.90 15.12
N ILE A 36 2.58 2.06 14.14
CA ILE A 36 2.22 1.83 12.73
C ILE A 36 3.41 1.36 11.88
N HIS A 37 3.16 0.39 11.02
CA HIS A 37 4.07 0.00 9.95
C HIS A 37 3.71 0.75 8.67
N CYS A 38 4.70 1.22 7.93
CA CYS A 38 4.49 1.82 6.61
C CYS A 38 5.31 1.07 5.55
N ILE A 39 4.63 0.67 4.49
CA ILE A 39 5.22 0.05 3.29
C ILE A 39 5.10 1.08 2.17
N GLU A 40 6.24 1.50 1.64
CA GLU A 40 6.34 2.51 0.61
C GLU A 40 6.81 1.89 -0.71
N ALA A 41 6.04 2.18 -1.76
CA ALA A 41 6.36 1.86 -3.14
C ALA A 41 6.38 3.15 -3.96
N ASP A 42 7.55 3.57 -4.42
CA ASP A 42 7.73 4.69 -5.34
C ASP A 42 8.24 4.16 -6.68
N ASN A 43 7.60 4.56 -7.79
CA ASN A 43 7.99 4.14 -9.13
C ASN A 43 9.05 5.04 -9.80
N GLY A 44 9.54 6.07 -9.11
CA GLY A 44 10.52 7.05 -9.59
C GLY A 44 9.99 7.99 -10.68
N LYS A 45 8.67 7.97 -10.94
CA LYS A 45 8.00 8.78 -11.97
C LYS A 45 7.00 9.76 -11.37
N GLY A 46 7.15 10.08 -10.07
CA GLY A 46 6.25 10.98 -9.36
C GLY A 46 4.92 10.31 -8.99
N THR A 47 4.87 8.99 -8.89
CA THR A 47 3.74 8.28 -8.30
C THR A 47 4.25 7.35 -7.23
N ALA A 48 3.54 7.29 -6.10
CA ALA A 48 3.83 6.33 -5.05
C ALA A 48 2.54 5.81 -4.42
N PHE A 49 2.66 4.65 -3.77
CA PHE A 49 1.66 4.12 -2.85
C PHE A 49 2.29 3.87 -1.50
N TYR A 50 1.62 4.32 -0.44
CA TYR A 50 1.98 4.02 0.93
C TYR A 50 0.88 3.17 1.57
N VAL A 51 1.25 2.02 2.12
CA VAL A 51 0.34 1.15 2.87
C VAL A 51 0.69 1.25 4.35
N TYR A 52 -0.24 1.78 5.12
CA TYR A 52 -0.13 1.94 6.57
C TYR A 52 -0.92 0.85 7.29
N LEU A 53 -0.22 0.09 8.13
CA LEU A 53 -0.76 -1.05 8.86
C LEU A 53 -0.55 -0.81 10.37
N PRO A 54 -1.61 -0.74 11.20
CA PRO A 54 -1.48 -0.65 12.64
C PRO A 54 -0.63 -1.78 13.22
N VAL A 55 0.20 -1.47 14.21
CA VAL A 55 0.98 -2.52 14.91
C VAL A 55 0.03 -3.52 15.57
N GLY A 56 0.31 -4.81 15.38
CA GLY A 56 -0.53 -5.89 15.90
C GLY A 56 -1.79 -6.18 15.06
N ILE A 57 -1.94 -5.56 13.88
CA ILE A 57 -2.98 -5.95 12.93
C ILE A 57 -2.86 -7.44 12.58
N GLN A 58 -4.00 -8.11 12.44
CA GLN A 58 -4.08 -9.51 12.07
C GLN A 58 -4.54 -9.65 10.62
N SER A 59 -4.38 -10.85 10.05
CA SER A 59 -4.96 -11.17 8.76
C SER A 59 -6.48 -10.97 8.76
N GLY A 60 -7.03 -10.49 7.64
CA GLY A 60 -8.45 -10.24 7.51
C GLY A 60 -8.79 -9.25 6.41
N SER A 61 -10.09 -8.96 6.27
CA SER A 61 -10.63 -7.97 5.34
C SER A 61 -10.98 -6.69 6.09
N PHE A 62 -10.54 -5.56 5.56
CA PHE A 62 -10.68 -4.24 6.18
C PHE A 62 -11.26 -3.25 5.18
N SER A 63 -12.13 -2.36 5.66
CA SER A 63 -12.57 -1.20 4.89
C SER A 63 -11.61 -0.03 5.09
N LEU A 64 -11.18 0.58 3.98
CA LEU A 64 -10.33 1.76 3.97
C LEU A 64 -11.16 3.04 4.21
N GLY A 65 -10.58 4.02 4.91
CA GLY A 65 -11.17 5.35 5.11
C GLY A 65 -12.28 5.43 6.18
N LEU A 66 -12.29 4.54 7.17
CA LEU A 66 -13.34 4.52 8.22
C LEU A 66 -12.86 4.91 9.63
N SER A 67 -11.59 4.72 9.99
CA SER A 67 -11.09 5.05 11.35
C SER A 67 -9.57 5.10 11.44
N GLU A 68 -9.03 5.77 12.46
CA GLU A 68 -7.59 5.83 12.78
C GLU A 68 -6.97 4.46 13.13
N ARG A 69 -7.80 3.44 13.41
CA ARG A 69 -7.34 2.07 13.70
C ARG A 69 -7.46 1.15 12.50
N SER A 70 -8.02 1.63 11.39
CA SER A 70 -8.09 0.88 10.16
C SER A 70 -6.75 0.98 9.42
N PRO A 71 -6.37 -0.03 8.62
CA PRO A 71 -5.32 0.15 7.65
C PRO A 71 -5.69 1.27 6.67
N MET A 72 -4.68 1.96 6.18
CA MET A 72 -4.83 3.09 5.25
C MET A 72 -3.92 2.88 4.04
N VAL A 73 -4.38 3.33 2.89
CA VAL A 73 -3.56 3.36 1.67
C VAL A 73 -3.56 4.80 1.17
N ILE A 74 -2.38 5.36 0.96
CA ILE A 74 -2.20 6.69 0.38
C ILE A 74 -1.71 6.53 -1.05
N HIS A 75 -2.38 7.19 -1.98
CA HIS A 75 -1.95 7.37 -3.36
C HIS A 75 -1.29 8.74 -3.50
N VAL A 76 -0.08 8.76 -4.04
CA VAL A 76 0.69 9.99 -4.28
C VAL A 76 0.80 10.21 -5.78
N THR A 77 0.44 11.40 -6.25
CA THR A 77 0.59 11.83 -7.64
C THR A 77 1.20 13.22 -7.73
N GLY A 78 2.43 13.31 -8.26
CA GLY A 78 3.17 14.57 -8.34
C GLY A 78 3.37 15.20 -6.96
N ASN A 79 2.60 16.25 -6.68
CA ASN A 79 2.63 16.99 -5.41
C ASN A 79 1.37 16.77 -4.55
N SER A 80 0.51 15.82 -4.92
CA SER A 80 -0.73 15.49 -4.20
C SER A 80 -0.56 14.15 -3.45
N GLU A 81 -1.07 14.09 -2.23
CA GLU A 81 -1.22 12.86 -1.45
C GLU A 81 -2.68 12.70 -1.07
N ALA A 82 -3.25 11.53 -1.33
CA ALA A 82 -4.66 11.27 -1.11
C ALA A 82 -4.88 9.88 -0.51
N GLU A 83 -5.66 9.82 0.57
CA GLU A 83 -6.13 8.56 1.13
C GLU A 83 -7.13 7.89 0.19
N LEU A 84 -7.04 6.56 0.07
CA LEU A 84 -8.08 5.78 -0.57
C LEU A 84 -9.25 5.62 0.40
N TYR A 85 -10.43 6.08 -0.02
CA TYR A 85 -11.70 5.89 0.68
C TYR A 85 -12.65 5.00 -0.13
N ARG A 86 -13.73 4.54 0.54
CA ARG A 86 -14.67 3.54 -0.01
C ARG A 86 -13.94 2.31 -0.56
N GLY A 87 -12.78 2.01 0.03
CA GLY A 87 -11.88 0.96 -0.41
C GLY A 87 -11.94 -0.26 0.48
N ALA A 88 -11.29 -1.32 0.02
CA ALA A 88 -11.11 -2.56 0.76
C ALA A 88 -9.63 -2.94 0.76
N LEU A 89 -9.19 -3.61 1.82
CA LEU A 89 -7.90 -4.27 1.95
C LEU A 89 -8.12 -5.68 2.48
N ASP A 90 -7.73 -6.68 1.70
CA ASP A 90 -7.54 -8.05 2.19
C ASP A 90 -6.08 -8.25 2.54
N LEU A 91 -5.81 -8.57 3.80
CA LEU A 91 -4.46 -8.65 4.37
C LEU A 91 -4.16 -10.05 4.89
N THR A 92 -2.96 -10.53 4.61
CA THR A 92 -2.31 -11.68 5.26
C THR A 92 -1.06 -11.18 5.99
N VAL A 93 -0.99 -11.47 7.29
CA VAL A 93 0.15 -11.13 8.16
C VAL A 93 0.90 -12.42 8.52
N GLY A 94 2.20 -12.45 8.23
CA GLY A 94 3.05 -13.63 8.46
C GLY A 94 2.84 -14.77 7.44
N GLY A 95 3.47 -15.91 7.71
CA GLY A 95 3.55 -17.04 6.78
C GLY A 95 4.71 -16.88 5.79
N ASP A 96 4.43 -17.03 4.50
CA ASP A 96 5.44 -16.98 3.43
C ASP A 96 6.07 -15.59 3.24
N ALA A 97 5.43 -14.53 3.72
CA ALA A 97 5.91 -13.14 3.72
C ALA A 97 5.59 -12.46 5.06
N GLN A 98 6.18 -11.30 5.34
CA GLN A 98 5.80 -10.54 6.53
C GLN A 98 4.39 -9.94 6.35
N PHE A 99 4.15 -9.30 5.20
CA PHE A 99 2.84 -8.77 4.85
C PHE A 99 2.54 -9.04 3.37
N ALA A 100 1.32 -9.46 3.08
CA ALA A 100 0.80 -9.55 1.72
C ALA A 100 -0.65 -9.12 1.70
N GLY A 101 -1.09 -8.44 0.65
CA GLY A 101 -2.49 -8.05 0.56
C GLY A 101 -2.90 -7.52 -0.80
N SER A 102 -4.22 -7.38 -0.95
CA SER A 102 -4.84 -6.75 -2.11
C SER A 102 -5.75 -5.62 -1.69
N PHE A 103 -5.74 -4.53 -2.44
CA PHE A 103 -6.52 -3.35 -2.14
C PHE A 103 -7.16 -2.72 -3.38
N SER A 104 -8.22 -1.96 -3.13
CA SER A 104 -8.88 -1.10 -4.10
C SER A 104 -9.53 0.07 -3.40
N GLY A 105 -9.83 1.15 -4.10
CA GLY A 105 -10.50 2.31 -3.53
C GLY A 105 -10.55 3.48 -4.50
N ILE A 106 -10.97 4.63 -3.99
CA ILE A 106 -11.03 5.88 -4.76
C ILE A 106 -10.22 6.92 -3.98
N ASP A 107 -9.34 7.65 -4.66
CA ASP A 107 -8.61 8.74 -4.04
C ASP A 107 -9.43 10.05 -3.99
N ALA A 108 -8.90 11.06 -3.29
CA ALA A 108 -9.55 12.36 -3.10
C ALA A 108 -9.88 13.10 -4.41
N ASP A 109 -9.10 12.84 -5.46
CA ASP A 109 -9.27 13.43 -6.79
C ASP A 109 -10.26 12.64 -7.66
N GLY A 110 -10.81 11.53 -7.13
CA GLY A 110 -11.80 10.69 -7.79
C GLY A 110 -11.19 9.62 -8.70
N LEU A 111 -9.87 9.37 -8.60
CA LEU A 111 -9.20 8.34 -9.36
C LEU A 111 -9.48 6.97 -8.72
N GLU A 112 -10.00 6.06 -9.53
CA GLU A 112 -10.28 4.70 -9.09
C GLU A 112 -8.99 3.88 -9.12
N VAL A 113 -8.67 3.25 -8.00
CA VAL A 113 -7.54 2.34 -7.85
C VAL A 113 -8.06 0.92 -7.76
N THR A 114 -7.63 0.09 -8.70
CA THR A 114 -8.01 -1.32 -8.81
C THR A 114 -6.79 -2.22 -8.90
N ASN A 115 -6.99 -3.53 -8.74
CA ASN A 115 -5.92 -4.53 -8.82
C ASN A 115 -4.69 -4.22 -7.93
N GLY A 116 -4.90 -3.47 -6.84
CA GLY A 116 -3.88 -3.17 -5.86
C GLY A 116 -3.40 -4.46 -5.22
N ARG A 117 -2.11 -4.73 -5.27
CA ARG A 117 -1.47 -5.89 -4.64
C ARG A 117 -0.12 -5.48 -4.11
N PHE A 118 0.21 -5.95 -2.91
CA PHE A 118 1.53 -5.79 -2.35
C PHE A 118 1.98 -7.06 -1.64
N ARG A 119 3.30 -7.24 -1.59
CA ARG A 119 3.96 -8.26 -0.81
C ARG A 119 5.29 -7.74 -0.33
N LEU A 120 5.52 -7.86 0.98
CA LEU A 120 6.77 -7.52 1.66
C LEU A 120 7.34 -8.81 2.27
N GLU A 121 8.49 -9.24 1.77
CA GLU A 121 9.18 -10.42 2.30
C GLU A 121 9.75 -10.16 3.68
N HIS A 122 9.96 -11.22 4.48
CA HIS A 122 10.64 -11.15 5.77
C HIS A 122 12.01 -10.47 5.67
N ASP A 123 12.47 -9.89 6.78
CA ASP A 123 13.80 -9.31 6.81
C ASP A 123 14.81 -10.45 6.62
N ALA A 124 15.68 -10.33 5.62
CA ALA A 124 16.68 -11.35 5.31
C ALA A 124 17.75 -11.48 6.42
N SER A 125 17.72 -10.59 7.42
CA SER A 125 18.56 -10.62 8.61
C SER A 125 17.93 -11.31 9.83
N ALA A 126 16.72 -11.88 9.69
CA ALA A 126 16.01 -12.62 10.75
C ALA A 126 16.47 -14.08 10.88
#